data_AF-A0A344LP08-F1
#
_entry.id   AF-A0A344LP08-F1
#
_cell.length_a   1.000
_cell.length_b   1.000
_cell.length_c   1.000
_cell.angle_alpha   90.00
_cell.angle_beta   90.00
_cell.angle_gamma   90.00
#
_symmetry.space_group_name_H-M   'P 1'
#
loop_
_entity.id
_entity.type
_entity.pdbx_description
1 polymer ?
#
loop_
_entity_poly.entity_id
_entity_poly.type
_entity_poly.pdbx_seq_one_letter_code
_entity_poly.pdbx_strand_id
1 'polypeptide(L)'
;MQTSNFILATIAEIKTKYPFLIEDEKFDCFEDWRDEDFFLVSDGNAYFEGNFCLDLYENEEKKWLAKSLKLAVKKVEGLNIVGVFVSGDFSVSGCIVNVYGEYGSYVFIGGNVNCQSMLLGGGHVKIKGNIVAKEIVMTDYHFGSLRCLGVINSPVFIVDNHDTRFAERKNELFYYNDRDEIDPKNECEYDDETGDEIMSNELRKLLDNPLIETFEEISSELTKGELLLKASNSPAKNDDYWHNRVLSNYEDLKFVPSQYKTKKLCELALNINYNALHYVSKEFITPELCESLVKKNGNAICVIPDKFVTKEICCIATQNGFLLKRIPIRFWSEEMILLVFKNGKYEPDLNDVYSQFITKNLLVEYIKIGGSLRFDKVCEIKEIDKLLILKTVIDSGIQYLDNIFGNHFSKETVEYAFSVYKDQKEWNKYVQKYRQKFEPLGLNEYL
;
A
#
# COMPACT_ATOMS: atom_id res chain seq x y z
N MET A 1 19.86 -32.18 7.75
CA MET A 1 20.40 -31.77 9.07
C MET A 1 21.09 -30.43 8.86
N GLN A 2 20.45 -29.36 9.33
CA GLN A 2 20.92 -27.98 9.19
C GLN A 2 22.28 -27.84 9.90
N THR A 3 23.36 -27.70 9.14
CA THR A 3 24.72 -27.47 9.64
C THR A 3 25.09 -26.03 9.35
N SER A 4 24.34 -25.11 9.93
CA SER A 4 24.73 -23.70 9.91
C SER A 4 25.63 -23.44 11.10
N ASN A 5 26.94 -23.31 10.86
CA ASN A 5 27.94 -22.92 11.87
C ASN A 5 27.83 -21.44 12.28
N PHE A 6 26.64 -20.84 12.14
CA PHE A 6 26.42 -19.44 12.46
C PHE A 6 26.35 -19.23 13.97
N ILE A 7 27.12 -18.27 14.44
CA ILE A 7 27.10 -17.74 15.80
C ILE A 7 26.84 -16.24 15.76
N LEU A 8 26.35 -15.68 16.85
CA LEU A 8 26.31 -14.22 17.01
C LEU A 8 27.63 -13.78 17.61
N ALA A 9 28.25 -12.76 17.00
CA ALA A 9 29.41 -12.07 17.56
C ALA A 9 29.14 -10.57 17.53
N THR A 10 29.64 -9.88 18.54
CA THR A 10 29.57 -8.42 18.61
C THR A 10 30.48 -7.78 17.58
N ILE A 11 30.20 -6.52 17.22
CA ILE A 11 31.06 -5.73 16.34
C ILE A 11 32.47 -5.60 16.93
N ALA A 12 32.60 -5.41 18.25
CA ALA A 12 33.90 -5.37 18.92
C ALA A 12 34.73 -6.65 18.69
N GLU A 13 34.12 -7.82 18.82
CA GLU A 13 34.77 -9.10 18.60
C GLU A 13 35.20 -9.28 17.14
N ILE A 14 34.34 -8.86 16.19
CA ILE A 14 34.63 -8.97 14.76
C ILE A 14 35.72 -8.00 14.32
N LYS A 15 35.69 -6.75 14.77
CA LYS A 15 36.75 -5.75 14.52
C LYS A 15 38.11 -6.26 15.00
N THR A 16 38.13 -6.90 16.17
CA THR A 16 39.34 -7.49 16.74
C THR A 16 39.84 -8.68 15.91
N LYS A 17 38.93 -9.57 15.49
CA LYS A 17 39.28 -10.80 14.75
C LYS A 17 39.62 -10.53 13.27
N TYR A 18 38.98 -9.54 12.67
CA TYR A 18 39.09 -9.21 11.24
C TYR A 18 39.30 -7.69 11.04
N PRO A 19 40.50 -7.16 11.38
CA PRO A 19 40.75 -5.72 11.35
C PRO A 19 40.57 -5.06 9.97
N PHE A 20 40.71 -5.83 8.89
CA PHE A 20 40.54 -5.35 7.52
C PHE A 20 39.11 -4.83 7.22
N LEU A 21 38.12 -5.19 8.03
CA LEU A 21 36.75 -4.69 7.88
C LEU A 21 36.68 -3.19 8.14
N ILE A 22 37.48 -2.68 9.08
CA ILE A 22 37.53 -1.26 9.45
C ILE A 22 38.13 -0.42 8.31
N GLU A 23 38.93 -1.04 7.44
CA GLU A 23 39.51 -0.39 6.26
C GLU A 23 38.52 -0.34 5.08
N ASP A 24 37.37 -1.02 5.18
CA ASP A 24 36.36 -1.01 4.14
C ASP A 24 35.44 0.20 4.32
N GLU A 25 35.44 1.13 3.35
CA GLU A 25 34.64 2.36 3.40
C GLU A 25 33.13 2.11 3.51
N LYS A 26 32.66 0.91 3.18
CA LYS A 26 31.24 0.52 3.30
C LYS A 26 30.91 -0.13 4.64
N PHE A 27 31.90 -0.45 5.46
CA PHE A 27 31.68 -0.99 6.81
C PHE A 27 31.33 0.16 7.75
N ASP A 28 30.15 0.10 8.38
CA ASP A 28 29.65 1.14 9.29
C ASP A 28 29.64 2.54 8.63
N CYS A 29 29.26 2.60 7.34
CA CYS A 29 29.35 3.82 6.53
C CYS A 29 28.47 4.99 7.02
N PHE A 30 27.46 4.70 7.85
CA PHE A 30 26.58 5.69 8.47
C PHE A 30 27.02 6.07 9.89
N GLU A 31 28.07 5.45 10.44
CA GLU A 31 28.57 5.68 11.81
C GLU A 31 27.52 5.48 12.92
N ASP A 32 26.49 4.67 12.63
CA ASP A 32 25.35 4.45 13.52
C ASP A 32 25.46 3.15 14.33
N TRP A 33 26.44 2.29 14.04
CA TRP A 33 26.59 1.02 14.73
C TRP A 33 27.37 1.15 16.02
N ARG A 34 26.93 0.40 17.03
CA ARG A 34 27.59 0.33 18.33
C ARG A 34 28.41 -0.94 18.44
N ASP A 35 29.50 -0.89 19.20
CA ASP A 35 30.37 -2.05 19.38
C ASP A 35 29.65 -3.26 20.01
N GLU A 36 28.53 -3.04 20.72
CA GLU A 36 27.66 -4.09 21.27
C GLU A 36 26.61 -4.63 20.28
N ASP A 37 26.46 -4.03 19.10
CA ASP A 37 25.61 -4.57 18.04
C ASP A 37 26.23 -5.85 17.45
N PHE A 38 25.44 -6.63 16.72
CA PHE A 38 25.78 -8.01 16.38
C PHE A 38 25.90 -8.25 14.89
N PHE A 39 26.69 -9.27 14.56
CA PHE A 39 26.78 -9.90 13.26
C PHE A 39 26.48 -11.37 13.39
N LEU A 40 25.92 -11.94 12.33
CA LEU A 40 25.81 -13.38 12.16
C LEU A 40 27.09 -13.92 11.50
N VAL A 41 27.88 -14.71 12.23
CA VAL A 41 29.24 -15.10 11.84
C VAL A 41 29.36 -16.60 11.64
N SER A 42 30.01 -17.01 10.55
CA SER A 42 30.54 -18.35 10.36
C SER A 42 32.05 -18.31 10.14
N ASP A 43 32.81 -19.00 10.99
CA ASP A 43 34.24 -19.17 10.83
C ASP A 43 34.55 -20.43 10.00
N GLY A 44 34.64 -20.25 8.69
CA GLY A 44 34.75 -21.28 7.68
C GLY A 44 33.53 -21.28 6.75
N ASN A 45 33.26 -22.43 6.14
CA ASN A 45 32.16 -22.58 5.20
C ASN A 45 30.80 -22.60 5.93
N ALA A 46 29.80 -22.00 5.31
CA ALA A 46 28.42 -21.98 5.80
C ALA A 46 27.46 -22.60 4.80
N TYR A 47 26.46 -23.32 5.31
CA TYR A 47 25.34 -23.84 4.52
C TYR A 47 24.01 -23.44 5.16
N PHE A 48 23.04 -23.05 4.32
CA PHE A 48 21.67 -22.79 4.74
C PHE A 48 20.65 -23.46 3.82
N GLU A 49 19.65 -24.11 4.43
CA GLU A 49 18.55 -24.77 3.73
C GLU A 49 17.33 -23.84 3.67
N GLY A 50 16.87 -23.53 2.47
CA GLY A 50 15.80 -22.56 2.17
C GLY A 50 16.34 -21.20 1.72
N ASN A 51 15.45 -20.20 1.72
CA ASN A 51 15.82 -18.81 1.42
C ASN A 51 16.55 -18.20 2.62
N PHE A 52 17.54 -17.35 2.37
CA PHE A 52 18.31 -16.67 3.40
C PHE A 52 18.12 -15.15 3.29
N CYS A 53 17.43 -14.56 4.27
CA CYS A 53 17.23 -13.13 4.33
C CYS A 53 18.41 -12.44 5.03
N LEU A 54 18.89 -11.35 4.42
CA LEU A 54 20.00 -10.54 4.90
C LEU A 54 19.53 -9.36 5.77
N ASP A 55 18.25 -9.01 5.76
CA ASP A 55 17.66 -7.89 6.50
C ASP A 55 17.44 -8.23 7.98
N LEU A 56 18.48 -8.74 8.64
CA LEU A 56 18.41 -9.29 10.00
C LEU A 56 18.20 -8.25 11.10
N TYR A 57 18.13 -6.97 10.77
CA TYR A 57 17.73 -5.91 11.70
C TYR A 57 16.21 -5.87 11.88
N GLU A 58 15.44 -6.35 10.90
CA GLU A 58 13.98 -6.39 10.93
C GLU A 58 13.44 -7.46 11.88
N ASN A 59 12.30 -7.17 12.50
CA ASN A 59 11.79 -8.01 13.58
C ASN A 59 11.28 -9.37 13.11
N GLU A 60 10.67 -9.45 11.93
CA GLU A 60 10.15 -10.71 11.39
C GLU A 60 11.30 -11.64 10.96
N GLU A 61 12.35 -11.07 10.38
CA GLU A 61 13.58 -11.74 9.96
C GLU A 61 14.34 -12.25 11.18
N LYS A 62 14.42 -11.49 12.28
CA LYS A 62 15.00 -11.97 13.55
C LYS A 62 14.23 -13.17 14.12
N LYS A 63 12.89 -13.14 14.08
CA LYS A 63 12.06 -14.28 14.52
C LYS A 63 12.30 -15.51 13.63
N TRP A 64 12.38 -15.31 12.33
CA TRP A 64 12.72 -16.35 11.35
C TRP A 64 14.11 -16.94 11.62
N LEU A 65 15.13 -16.09 11.80
CA LEU A 65 16.51 -16.51 12.09
C LEU A 65 16.57 -17.31 13.39
N ALA A 66 15.90 -16.83 14.45
CA ALA A 66 15.85 -17.52 15.73
C ALA A 66 15.23 -18.91 15.61
N LYS A 67 14.14 -19.06 14.84
CA LYS A 67 13.53 -20.36 14.55
C LYS A 67 14.47 -21.26 13.76
N SER A 68 15.11 -20.73 12.72
CA SER A 68 16.02 -21.47 11.84
C SER A 68 17.27 -21.96 12.57
N LEU A 69 17.82 -21.15 13.47
CA LEU A 69 19.01 -21.50 14.27
C LEU A 69 18.68 -22.13 15.63
N LYS A 70 17.40 -22.40 15.91
CA LYS A 70 16.90 -22.94 17.19
C LYS A 70 17.32 -22.10 18.41
N LEU A 71 17.39 -20.78 18.25
CA LEU A 71 17.63 -19.82 19.31
C LEU A 71 16.31 -19.43 19.99
N ALA A 72 16.38 -19.03 21.26
CA ALA A 72 15.21 -18.48 21.94
C ALA A 72 14.87 -17.09 21.37
N VAL A 73 13.69 -16.93 20.76
CA VAL A 73 13.26 -15.68 20.09
C VAL A 73 13.45 -14.44 20.97
N LYS A 74 13.07 -14.50 22.25
CA LYS A 74 13.25 -13.41 23.23
C LYS A 74 14.70 -12.94 23.38
N LYS A 75 15.68 -13.81 23.09
CA LYS A 75 17.11 -13.47 23.14
C LYS A 75 17.59 -12.73 21.91
N VAL A 76 16.88 -12.82 20.78
CA VAL A 76 17.29 -12.25 19.49
C VAL A 76 16.50 -11.00 19.13
N GLU A 77 15.23 -10.90 19.57
CA GLU A 77 14.32 -9.78 19.26
C GLU A 77 14.89 -8.40 19.68
N GLY A 78 15.60 -8.35 20.81
CA GLY A 78 16.25 -7.13 21.31
C GLY A 78 17.66 -6.87 20.77
N LEU A 79 18.18 -7.72 19.87
CA LEU A 79 19.49 -7.54 19.28
C LEU A 79 19.38 -6.73 17.99
N ASN A 80 20.35 -5.83 17.79
CA ASN A 80 20.57 -5.19 16.51
C ASN A 80 21.57 -6.05 15.73
N ILE A 81 21.12 -6.79 14.71
CA ILE A 81 21.99 -7.62 13.87
C ILE A 81 22.20 -6.88 12.55
N VAL A 82 23.38 -6.29 12.40
CA VAL A 82 23.67 -5.32 11.32
C VAL A 82 24.39 -5.95 10.12
N GLY A 83 24.75 -7.23 10.20
CA GLY A 83 25.51 -7.86 9.12
C GLY A 83 25.71 -9.36 9.23
N VAL A 84 26.26 -9.91 8.15
CA VAL A 84 26.57 -11.33 7.99
C VAL A 84 28.04 -11.48 7.59
N PHE A 85 28.78 -12.34 8.27
CA PHE A 85 30.19 -12.58 8.00
C PHE A 85 30.45 -14.09 7.83
N VAL A 86 31.00 -14.48 6.69
CA VAL A 86 31.42 -15.85 6.41
C VAL A 86 32.88 -15.82 5.95
N SER A 87 33.82 -16.43 6.70
CA SER A 87 35.24 -16.43 6.28
C SER A 87 35.54 -17.38 5.12
N GLY A 88 34.69 -18.39 4.87
CA GLY A 88 34.81 -19.36 3.78
C GLY A 88 33.72 -19.23 2.71
N ASP A 89 33.37 -20.36 2.10
CA ASP A 89 32.28 -20.46 1.10
C ASP A 89 30.90 -20.39 1.76
N PHE A 90 29.93 -19.78 1.08
CA PHE A 90 28.53 -19.74 1.54
C PHE A 90 27.60 -20.41 0.53
N SER A 91 26.90 -21.45 0.95
CA SER A 91 25.95 -22.18 0.12
C SER A 91 24.53 -22.07 0.67
N VAL A 92 23.59 -21.63 -0.14
CA VAL A 92 22.17 -21.50 0.21
C VAL A 92 21.35 -22.32 -0.78
N SER A 93 20.45 -23.18 -0.30
CA SER A 93 19.68 -24.02 -1.22
C SER A 93 18.56 -23.26 -1.96
N GLY A 94 18.11 -22.13 -1.40
CA GLY A 94 17.13 -21.21 -1.98
C GLY A 94 17.74 -19.86 -2.36
N CYS A 95 16.91 -18.80 -2.29
CA CYS A 95 17.29 -17.44 -2.67
C CYS A 95 18.05 -16.72 -1.53
N ILE A 96 19.10 -15.97 -1.85
CA ILE A 96 19.71 -15.00 -0.93
C ILE A 96 19.06 -13.65 -1.19
N VAL A 97 18.43 -13.06 -0.18
CA VAL A 97 17.55 -11.90 -0.36
C VAL A 97 17.93 -10.77 0.58
N ASN A 98 18.09 -9.57 0.02
CA ASN A 98 18.08 -8.30 0.71
C ASN A 98 17.07 -7.41 -0.03
N VAL A 99 15.95 -7.08 0.61
CA VAL A 99 14.82 -6.36 0.00
C VAL A 99 14.92 -4.87 0.29
N TYR A 100 15.31 -4.51 1.51
CA TYR A 100 15.24 -3.13 1.96
C TYR A 100 16.38 -2.28 1.41
N GLY A 101 16.02 -1.08 0.97
CA GLY A 101 16.91 -0.15 0.30
C GLY A 101 17.63 0.85 1.20
N GLU A 102 16.92 1.55 2.09
CA GLU A 102 17.46 2.75 2.74
C GLU A 102 18.54 2.45 3.79
N TYR A 103 18.48 1.28 4.42
CA TYR A 103 19.47 0.79 5.38
C TYR A 103 19.69 -0.70 5.12
N GLY A 104 20.91 -1.09 4.76
CA GLY A 104 21.22 -2.45 4.37
C GLY A 104 22.23 -3.11 5.30
N SER A 105 22.16 -4.43 5.42
CA SER A 105 23.15 -5.18 6.18
C SER A 105 24.51 -5.20 5.46
N TYR A 106 25.59 -5.19 6.23
CA TYR A 106 26.92 -5.44 5.66
C TYR A 106 27.22 -6.93 5.62
N VAL A 107 27.54 -7.42 4.43
CA VAL A 107 27.75 -8.83 4.17
C VAL A 107 29.16 -9.03 3.66
N PHE A 108 29.93 -9.87 4.34
CA PHE A 108 31.25 -10.29 3.89
C PHE A 108 31.30 -11.81 3.70
N ILE A 109 31.74 -12.24 2.52
CA ILE A 109 31.97 -13.65 2.20
C ILE A 109 33.39 -13.81 1.66
N GLY A 110 34.21 -14.55 2.39
CA GLY A 110 35.63 -14.75 2.08
C GLY A 110 35.89 -15.76 0.96
N GLY A 111 34.92 -16.61 0.64
CA GLY A 111 34.97 -17.61 -0.42
C GLY A 111 33.92 -17.40 -1.52
N ASN A 112 33.49 -18.50 -2.12
CA ASN A 112 32.49 -18.56 -3.17
C ASN A 112 31.07 -18.60 -2.61
N VAL A 113 30.11 -18.13 -3.40
CA VAL A 113 28.69 -18.21 -3.09
C VAL A 113 28.00 -19.16 -4.06
N ASN A 114 27.21 -20.10 -3.54
CA ASN A 114 26.33 -20.96 -4.32
C ASN A 114 24.89 -20.76 -3.86
N CYS A 115 23.96 -20.45 -4.76
CA CYS A 115 22.56 -20.22 -4.42
C CYS A 115 21.59 -20.64 -5.53
N GLN A 116 20.28 -20.68 -5.23
CA GLN A 116 19.27 -20.78 -6.29
C GLN A 116 19.26 -19.48 -7.11
N SER A 117 19.00 -18.38 -6.42
CA SER A 117 18.95 -17.02 -6.95
C SER A 117 19.48 -16.05 -5.91
N MET A 118 19.76 -14.82 -6.31
CA MET A 118 20.23 -13.77 -5.43
C MET A 118 19.53 -12.45 -5.79
N LEU A 119 18.95 -11.79 -4.81
CA LEU A 119 18.43 -10.42 -4.89
C LEU A 119 19.16 -9.57 -3.84
N LEU A 120 19.90 -8.56 -4.29
CA LEU A 120 20.58 -7.62 -3.40
C LEU A 120 20.00 -6.22 -3.60
N GLY A 121 19.44 -5.67 -2.53
CA GLY A 121 18.92 -4.32 -2.41
C GLY A 121 19.95 -3.35 -1.81
N GLY A 122 19.54 -2.60 -0.78
CA GLY A 122 20.34 -1.57 -0.10
C GLY A 122 21.58 -2.03 0.69
N GLY A 123 21.83 -3.33 0.76
CA GLY A 123 22.95 -3.94 1.49
C GLY A 123 24.32 -3.65 0.87
N HIS A 124 25.36 -3.68 1.71
CA HIS A 124 26.75 -3.62 1.25
C HIS A 124 27.35 -5.02 1.28
N VAL A 125 27.43 -5.64 0.10
CA VAL A 125 27.85 -7.03 -0.05
C VAL A 125 29.22 -7.13 -0.69
N LYS A 126 30.16 -7.78 0.00
CA LYS A 126 31.52 -8.04 -0.48
C LYS A 126 31.78 -9.54 -0.53
N ILE A 127 32.07 -10.03 -1.74
CA ILE A 127 32.32 -11.45 -2.00
C ILE A 127 33.71 -11.56 -2.63
N LYS A 128 34.62 -12.29 -1.98
CA LYS A 128 35.99 -12.47 -2.50
C LYS A 128 36.07 -13.53 -3.60
N GLY A 129 35.18 -14.53 -3.60
CA GLY A 129 35.16 -15.60 -4.58
C GLY A 129 34.17 -15.38 -5.71
N ASN A 130 33.76 -16.48 -6.35
CA ASN A 130 32.77 -16.48 -7.42
C ASN A 130 31.34 -16.53 -6.85
N ILE A 131 30.38 -15.98 -7.59
CA ILE A 131 28.95 -16.19 -7.36
C ILE A 131 28.47 -17.20 -8.40
N VAL A 132 27.85 -18.28 -7.95
CA VAL A 132 27.20 -19.28 -8.81
C VAL A 132 25.73 -19.38 -8.40
N ALA A 133 24.86 -18.79 -9.20
CA ALA A 133 23.41 -18.90 -9.02
C ALA A 133 22.81 -19.81 -10.09
N LYS A 134 21.81 -20.60 -9.72
CA LYS A 134 21.11 -21.50 -10.64
C LYS A 134 20.21 -20.76 -11.63
N GLU A 135 19.66 -19.59 -11.25
CA GLU A 135 18.77 -18.80 -12.11
C GLU A 135 19.22 -17.35 -12.27
N ILE A 136 18.84 -16.49 -11.33
CA ILE A 136 18.92 -15.04 -11.46
C ILE A 136 19.81 -14.50 -10.36
N VAL A 137 20.77 -13.65 -10.75
CA VAL A 137 21.38 -12.67 -9.85
C VAL A 137 20.76 -11.33 -10.23
N MET A 138 20.17 -10.65 -9.26
CA MET A 138 19.61 -9.32 -9.43
C MET A 138 20.17 -8.41 -8.35
N THR A 139 20.65 -7.24 -8.74
CA THR A 139 20.99 -6.17 -7.81
C THR A 139 20.17 -4.95 -8.16
N ASP A 140 19.47 -4.42 -7.17
CA ASP A 140 18.46 -3.38 -7.28
C ASP A 140 18.76 -2.35 -6.18
N TYR A 141 18.38 -1.09 -6.39
CA TYR A 141 18.44 0.00 -5.42
C TYR A 141 19.79 0.74 -5.23
N HIS A 142 19.77 2.05 -5.45
CA HIS A 142 20.97 2.88 -5.61
C HIS A 142 21.87 3.06 -4.39
N PHE A 143 21.34 2.88 -3.18
CA PHE A 143 22.17 2.96 -1.97
C PHE A 143 22.93 1.66 -1.67
N GLY A 144 22.54 0.54 -2.29
CA GLY A 144 23.22 -0.74 -2.15
C GLY A 144 24.53 -0.82 -2.93
N SER A 145 25.35 -1.81 -2.58
CA SER A 145 26.54 -2.12 -3.38
C SER A 145 26.92 -3.59 -3.33
N LEU A 146 27.32 -4.14 -4.48
CA LEU A 146 27.91 -5.47 -4.59
C LEU A 146 29.35 -5.32 -5.10
N ARG A 147 30.31 -5.80 -4.32
CA ARG A 147 31.71 -5.95 -4.75
C ARG A 147 32.08 -7.43 -4.76
N CYS A 148 31.95 -8.05 -5.93
CA CYS A 148 32.43 -9.40 -6.21
C CYS A 148 33.86 -9.33 -6.79
N LEU A 149 34.82 -10.03 -6.20
CA LEU A 149 36.19 -10.09 -6.75
C LEU A 149 36.38 -11.24 -7.74
N GLY A 150 35.40 -12.14 -7.84
CA GLY A 150 35.39 -13.26 -8.77
C GLY A 150 34.40 -13.08 -9.93
N VAL A 151 34.02 -14.23 -10.50
CA VAL A 151 33.07 -14.32 -11.61
C VAL A 151 31.64 -14.42 -11.09
N ILE A 152 30.71 -13.67 -11.69
CA ILE A 152 29.27 -13.88 -11.51
C ILE A 152 28.77 -14.82 -12.59
N ASN A 153 28.41 -16.05 -12.21
CA ASN A 153 27.92 -17.10 -13.09
C ASN A 153 26.46 -17.40 -12.77
N SER A 154 25.55 -17.03 -13.68
CA SER A 154 24.12 -17.28 -13.59
C SER A 154 23.49 -17.20 -14.98
N PRO A 155 22.43 -17.95 -15.29
CA PRO A 155 21.73 -17.79 -16.57
C PRO A 155 21.30 -16.35 -16.88
N VAL A 156 20.79 -15.63 -15.87
CA VAL A 156 20.33 -14.24 -15.96
C VAL A 156 21.04 -13.39 -14.92
N PHE A 157 21.51 -12.21 -15.32
CA PHE A 157 22.09 -11.22 -14.42
C PHE A 157 21.58 -9.81 -14.73
N ILE A 158 20.96 -9.18 -13.73
CA ILE A 158 20.32 -7.86 -13.82
C ILE A 158 20.98 -6.94 -12.80
N VAL A 159 21.48 -5.81 -13.27
CA VAL A 159 21.91 -4.68 -12.44
C VAL A 159 21.01 -3.52 -12.78
N ASP A 160 20.15 -3.15 -11.84
CA ASP A 160 19.20 -2.06 -12.01
C ASP A 160 19.44 -1.03 -10.92
N ASN A 161 19.92 0.15 -11.31
CA ASN A 161 20.19 1.28 -10.43
C ASN A 161 20.97 0.91 -9.16
N HIS A 162 22.07 0.15 -9.26
CA HIS A 162 22.83 -0.34 -8.09
C HIS A 162 24.36 -0.28 -8.31
N ASP A 163 25.17 -0.04 -7.25
CA ASP A 163 26.65 -0.04 -7.36
C ASP A 163 27.22 -1.47 -7.37
N THR A 164 27.14 -2.11 -8.54
CA THR A 164 27.61 -3.48 -8.75
C THR A 164 28.96 -3.51 -9.48
N ARG A 165 29.96 -4.12 -8.85
CA ARG A 165 31.31 -4.32 -9.39
C ARG A 165 31.70 -5.78 -9.29
N PHE A 166 32.20 -6.33 -10.39
CA PHE A 166 32.63 -7.73 -10.50
C PHE A 166 33.87 -7.85 -11.40
N ALA A 167 34.63 -8.94 -11.25
CA ALA A 167 35.83 -9.14 -12.08
C ALA A 167 35.50 -9.66 -13.49
N GLU A 168 34.54 -10.58 -13.59
CA GLU A 168 34.05 -11.14 -14.85
C GLU A 168 32.59 -11.59 -14.67
N ARG A 169 31.86 -11.75 -15.77
CA ARG A 169 30.51 -12.33 -15.77
C ARG A 169 30.40 -13.47 -16.77
N LYS A 170 29.61 -14.49 -16.43
CA LYS A 170 29.27 -15.63 -17.29
C LYS A 170 27.76 -15.82 -17.23
N ASN A 171 27.05 -15.12 -18.11
CA ASN A 171 25.60 -15.16 -18.19
C ASN A 171 25.18 -15.48 -19.61
N GLU A 172 24.71 -16.71 -19.81
CA GLU A 172 24.48 -17.27 -21.14
C GLU A 172 23.14 -16.84 -21.76
N LEU A 173 22.14 -16.49 -20.93
CA LEU A 173 20.79 -16.19 -21.43
C LEU A 173 20.49 -14.70 -21.48
N PHE A 174 20.78 -13.96 -20.41
CA PHE A 174 20.43 -12.54 -20.33
C PHE A 174 21.39 -11.75 -19.44
N TYR A 175 21.67 -10.52 -19.86
CA TYR A 175 22.42 -9.54 -19.08
C TYR A 175 21.84 -8.15 -19.29
N TYR A 176 21.62 -7.43 -18.19
CA TYR A 176 21.21 -6.04 -18.16
C TYR A 176 22.02 -5.31 -17.09
N ASN A 177 22.50 -4.12 -17.42
CA ASN A 177 23.16 -3.20 -16.49
C ASN A 177 22.92 -1.77 -16.98
N ASP A 178 22.12 -1.01 -16.23
CA ASP A 178 21.73 0.37 -16.53
C ASP A 178 22.92 1.35 -16.57
N ARG A 179 24.08 0.94 -16.03
CA ARG A 179 25.32 1.73 -16.04
C ARG A 179 26.29 1.37 -17.16
N ASP A 180 26.01 0.31 -17.92
CA ASP A 180 26.81 -0.11 -19.07
C ASP A 180 26.10 0.19 -20.41
N GLU A 181 26.76 -0.06 -21.54
CA GLU A 181 26.09 -0.10 -22.83
C GLU A 181 25.18 -1.33 -22.90
N ILE A 182 23.87 -1.10 -22.94
CA ILE A 182 22.85 -2.16 -23.00
C ILE A 182 22.73 -2.64 -24.46
N ASP A 183 22.62 -3.96 -24.65
CA ASP A 183 22.24 -4.52 -25.96
C ASP A 183 20.82 -4.06 -26.27
N PRO A 184 20.53 -3.39 -27.40
CA PRO A 184 19.20 -2.84 -27.70
C PRO A 184 18.05 -3.85 -27.58
N LYS A 185 18.31 -5.16 -27.76
CA LYS A 185 17.28 -6.20 -27.59
C LYS A 185 16.89 -6.46 -26.13
N ASN A 186 17.73 -6.02 -25.19
CA ASN A 186 17.59 -6.19 -23.74
C ASN A 186 17.12 -4.89 -23.05
N GLU A 187 16.98 -3.78 -23.77
CA GLU A 187 16.50 -2.51 -23.23
C GLU A 187 15.06 -2.62 -22.68
N CYS A 188 14.80 -1.88 -21.60
CA CYS A 188 13.45 -1.70 -21.08
C CYS A 188 12.72 -0.64 -21.91
N GLU A 189 11.40 -0.76 -22.00
CA GLU A 189 10.52 0.17 -22.70
C GLU A 189 9.57 0.83 -21.68
N TYR A 190 9.47 2.16 -21.71
CA TYR A 190 8.55 2.89 -20.84
C TYR A 190 7.12 2.81 -21.37
N ASP A 191 6.17 2.41 -20.53
CA ASP A 191 4.75 2.37 -20.85
C ASP A 191 4.08 3.68 -20.38
N ASP A 192 3.66 4.53 -21.33
CA ASP A 192 3.00 5.80 -21.04
C ASP A 192 1.62 5.65 -20.35
N GLU A 193 0.96 4.49 -20.49
CA GLU A 193 -0.35 4.23 -19.89
C GLU A 193 -0.23 3.84 -18.42
N THR A 194 0.73 2.98 -18.08
CA THR A 194 0.93 2.52 -16.70
C THR A 194 1.94 3.37 -15.92
N GLY A 195 2.87 4.01 -16.63
CA GLY A 195 4.01 4.73 -16.05
C GLY A 195 5.17 3.83 -15.62
N ASP A 196 5.15 2.56 -16.03
CA ASP A 196 6.14 1.56 -15.63
C ASP A 196 7.24 1.38 -16.70
N GLU A 197 8.42 0.97 -16.26
CA GLU A 197 9.47 0.46 -17.15
C GLU A 197 9.28 -1.05 -17.36
N ILE A 198 8.86 -1.42 -18.57
CA ILE A 198 8.61 -2.80 -18.97
C ILE A 198 9.91 -3.43 -19.45
N MET A 199 10.23 -4.61 -18.91
CA MET A 199 11.43 -5.34 -19.29
C MET A 199 11.37 -5.85 -20.73
N SER A 200 12.54 -6.01 -21.34
CA SER A 200 12.66 -6.50 -22.72
C SER A 200 11.92 -7.82 -22.97
N ASN A 201 11.42 -7.95 -24.20
CA ASN A 201 10.83 -9.19 -24.70
C ASN A 201 11.77 -10.39 -24.60
N GLU A 202 13.09 -10.18 -24.67
CA GLU A 202 14.08 -11.25 -24.55
C GLU A 202 14.06 -11.86 -23.14
N LEU A 203 14.02 -11.04 -22.09
CA LEU A 203 13.90 -11.55 -20.72
C LEU A 203 12.55 -12.22 -20.48
N ARG A 204 11.44 -11.61 -20.91
CA ARG A 204 10.09 -12.18 -20.70
C ARG A 204 9.93 -13.58 -21.31
N LYS A 205 10.59 -13.87 -22.44
CA LYS A 205 10.57 -15.19 -23.07
C LYS A 205 11.21 -16.28 -22.19
N LEU A 206 12.14 -15.91 -21.30
CA LEU A 206 12.84 -16.82 -20.40
C LEU A 206 12.00 -17.16 -19.15
N LEU A 207 11.07 -16.28 -18.76
CA LEU A 207 10.27 -16.42 -17.54
C LEU A 207 9.18 -17.48 -17.68
N ASP A 208 9.01 -18.32 -16.66
CA ASP A 208 7.95 -19.34 -16.58
C ASP A 208 6.55 -18.70 -16.60
N ASN A 209 6.41 -17.57 -15.91
CA ASN A 209 5.19 -16.77 -15.93
C ASN A 209 5.37 -15.52 -16.82
N PRO A 210 4.76 -15.48 -18.02
CA PRO A 210 4.89 -14.34 -18.93
C PRO A 210 4.11 -13.10 -18.48
N LEU A 211 3.34 -13.18 -17.38
CA LEU A 211 2.62 -12.05 -16.79
C LEU A 211 3.51 -11.18 -15.89
N ILE A 212 4.78 -11.54 -15.72
CA ILE A 212 5.78 -10.72 -15.04
C ILE A 212 6.42 -9.82 -16.10
N GLU A 213 6.27 -8.50 -15.92
CA GLU A 213 6.61 -7.50 -16.93
C GLU A 213 7.63 -6.47 -16.43
N THR A 214 7.82 -6.29 -15.12
CA THR A 214 8.79 -5.32 -14.57
C THR A 214 9.87 -5.96 -13.69
N PHE A 215 11.00 -5.27 -13.53
CA PHE A 215 12.06 -5.71 -12.61
C PHE A 215 11.58 -5.74 -11.15
N GLU A 216 10.75 -4.79 -10.74
CA GLU A 216 10.12 -4.79 -9.40
C GLU A 216 9.32 -6.09 -9.16
N GLU A 217 8.62 -6.59 -10.17
CA GLU A 217 7.89 -7.86 -10.07
C GLU A 217 8.83 -9.07 -9.98
N ILE A 218 9.97 -9.07 -10.69
CA ILE A 218 11.04 -10.08 -10.50
C ILE A 218 11.57 -10.03 -9.06
N SER A 219 11.91 -8.84 -8.54
CA SER A 219 12.37 -8.65 -7.16
C SER A 219 11.36 -9.21 -6.14
N SER A 220 10.07 -8.94 -6.34
CA SER A 220 8.99 -9.49 -5.50
C SER A 220 8.95 -11.02 -5.53
N GLU A 221 9.10 -11.65 -6.70
CA GLU A 221 9.07 -13.11 -6.80
C GLU A 221 10.35 -13.77 -6.24
N LEU A 222 11.51 -13.15 -6.45
CA LEU A 222 12.77 -13.58 -5.85
C LEU A 222 12.73 -13.50 -4.32
N THR A 223 12.05 -12.50 -3.76
CA THR A 223 11.81 -12.35 -2.31
C THR A 223 11.00 -13.52 -1.76
N LYS A 224 10.01 -14.02 -2.52
CA LYS A 224 9.25 -15.24 -2.18
C LYS A 224 10.06 -16.52 -2.38
N GLY A 225 11.24 -16.44 -3.02
CA GLY A 225 12.11 -17.56 -3.38
C GLY A 225 11.55 -18.42 -4.52
N GLU A 226 10.69 -17.85 -5.35
CA GLU A 226 10.13 -18.52 -6.52
C GLU A 226 11.23 -18.84 -7.54
N LEU A 227 11.02 -19.94 -8.27
CA LEU A 227 11.80 -20.26 -9.47
C LEU A 227 11.13 -19.58 -10.66
N LEU A 228 11.89 -18.71 -11.34
CA LEU A 228 11.35 -17.79 -12.34
C LEU A 228 11.61 -18.22 -13.78
N LEU A 229 12.63 -19.02 -14.05
CA LEU A 229 13.00 -19.40 -15.42
C LEU A 229 12.31 -20.69 -15.85
N LYS A 230 11.87 -20.75 -17.12
CA LYS A 230 11.30 -21.97 -17.73
C LYS A 230 12.23 -23.20 -17.61
N ALA A 231 13.54 -22.96 -17.65
CA ALA A 231 14.56 -24.02 -17.59
C ALA A 231 14.64 -24.70 -16.21
N SER A 232 14.07 -24.10 -15.17
CA SER A 232 14.25 -24.53 -13.78
C SER A 232 13.33 -25.67 -13.35
N ASN A 233 12.42 -26.13 -14.22
CA ASN A 233 11.47 -27.21 -13.95
C ASN A 233 10.70 -26.99 -12.62
N SER A 234 10.15 -25.79 -12.44
CA SER A 234 9.38 -25.42 -11.25
C SER A 234 8.25 -26.43 -10.97
N PRO A 235 7.92 -26.70 -9.70
CA PRO A 235 6.77 -27.52 -9.36
C PRO A 235 5.49 -26.98 -10.03
N ALA A 236 4.66 -27.86 -10.58
CA ALA A 236 3.41 -27.45 -11.21
C ALA A 236 2.51 -26.73 -10.20
N LYS A 237 2.15 -25.47 -10.51
CA LYS A 237 1.24 -24.64 -9.71
C LYS A 237 -0.20 -25.14 -9.94
N ASN A 238 -0.90 -25.47 -8.86
CA ASN A 238 -2.30 -25.92 -8.90
C ASN A 238 -3.26 -24.83 -8.40
N ASP A 239 -4.56 -25.14 -8.36
CA ASP A 239 -5.59 -24.21 -7.89
C ASP A 239 -5.34 -23.76 -6.44
N ASP A 240 -4.89 -24.67 -5.56
CA ASP A 240 -4.61 -24.36 -4.15
C ASP A 240 -3.43 -23.39 -3.99
N TYR A 241 -2.40 -23.52 -4.83
CA TYR A 241 -1.28 -22.57 -4.86
C TYR A 241 -1.78 -21.15 -5.17
N TRP A 242 -2.53 -20.99 -6.26
CA TRP A 242 -3.05 -19.68 -6.65
C TRP A 242 -4.08 -19.13 -5.66
N HIS A 243 -4.90 -20.00 -5.07
CA HIS A 243 -5.82 -19.62 -4.00
C HIS A 243 -5.08 -19.02 -2.80
N ASN A 244 -4.09 -19.74 -2.27
CA ASN A 244 -3.33 -19.29 -1.10
C ASN A 244 -2.53 -18.02 -1.39
N ARG A 245 -1.97 -17.91 -2.59
CA ARG A 245 -1.21 -16.75 -3.04
C ARG A 245 -2.06 -15.48 -3.13
N VAL A 246 -3.23 -15.57 -3.75
CA VAL A 246 -4.19 -14.44 -3.80
C VAL A 246 -4.79 -14.15 -2.43
N LEU A 247 -4.97 -15.17 -1.58
CA LEU A 247 -5.44 -15.00 -0.21
C LEU A 247 -4.45 -14.18 0.64
N SER A 248 -3.14 -14.37 0.45
CA SER A 248 -2.12 -13.61 1.17
C SER A 248 -1.94 -12.20 0.62
N ASN A 249 -2.02 -12.01 -0.70
CA ASN A 249 -2.01 -10.70 -1.34
C ASN A 249 -2.98 -10.66 -2.53
N TYR A 250 -4.02 -9.84 -2.47
CA TYR A 250 -5.01 -9.73 -3.53
C TYR A 250 -4.41 -9.25 -4.87
N GLU A 251 -3.30 -8.51 -4.82
CA GLU A 251 -2.61 -7.98 -6.01
C GLU A 251 -1.94 -9.08 -6.82
N ASP A 252 -1.60 -10.21 -6.19
CA ASP A 252 -1.04 -11.37 -6.89
C ASP A 252 -2.03 -11.98 -7.89
N LEU A 253 -3.31 -11.56 -7.90
CA LEU A 253 -4.26 -11.88 -8.96
C LEU A 253 -3.74 -11.48 -10.35
N LYS A 254 -2.88 -10.44 -10.45
CA LYS A 254 -2.27 -10.01 -11.72
C LYS A 254 -1.40 -11.12 -12.35
N PHE A 255 -0.73 -11.91 -11.53
CA PHE A 255 0.16 -12.99 -11.96
C PHE A 255 -0.53 -14.32 -12.24
N VAL A 256 -1.83 -14.45 -11.97
CA VAL A 256 -2.55 -15.72 -12.14
C VAL A 256 -2.80 -15.98 -13.64
N PRO A 257 -2.31 -17.09 -14.22
CA PRO A 257 -2.60 -17.45 -15.60
C PRO A 257 -4.10 -17.63 -15.83
N SER A 258 -4.55 -17.37 -17.06
CA SER A 258 -5.99 -17.36 -17.41
C SER A 258 -6.71 -18.67 -17.06
N GLN A 259 -6.05 -19.83 -17.17
CA GLN A 259 -6.65 -21.12 -16.81
C GLN A 259 -6.95 -21.27 -15.30
N TYR A 260 -6.25 -20.53 -14.44
CA TYR A 260 -6.43 -20.55 -12.98
C TYR A 260 -7.21 -19.33 -12.46
N LYS A 261 -7.35 -18.28 -13.27
CA LYS A 261 -8.07 -17.03 -12.93
C LYS A 261 -9.59 -17.23 -13.03
N THR A 262 -10.12 -18.09 -12.16
CA THR A 262 -11.55 -18.41 -12.11
C THR A 262 -12.35 -17.28 -11.48
N LYS A 263 -13.67 -17.26 -11.74
CA LYS A 263 -14.61 -16.34 -11.08
C LYS A 263 -14.50 -16.40 -9.54
N LYS A 264 -14.39 -17.61 -8.98
CA LYS A 264 -14.25 -17.82 -7.52
C LYS A 264 -12.98 -17.17 -6.96
N LEU A 265 -11.86 -17.25 -7.69
CA LEU A 265 -10.61 -16.62 -7.28
C LEU A 265 -10.68 -15.09 -7.39
N CYS A 266 -11.32 -14.57 -8.44
CA CYS A 266 -11.58 -13.13 -8.58
C CYS A 266 -12.47 -12.61 -7.43
N GLU A 267 -13.54 -13.35 -7.09
CA GLU A 267 -14.41 -13.02 -5.96
C GLU A 267 -13.67 -13.06 -4.62
N LEU A 268 -12.72 -13.99 -4.43
CA LEU A 268 -11.84 -14.00 -3.25
C LEU A 268 -11.04 -12.70 -3.15
N ALA A 269 -10.33 -12.32 -4.22
CA ALA A 269 -9.51 -11.10 -4.25
C ALA A 269 -10.36 -9.84 -3.98
N LEU A 270 -11.51 -9.72 -4.65
CA LEU A 270 -12.46 -8.63 -4.47
C LEU A 270 -13.05 -8.57 -3.06
N ASN A 271 -13.17 -9.72 -2.39
CA ASN A 271 -13.61 -9.78 -1.01
C ASN A 271 -12.54 -9.28 -0.02
N ILE A 272 -11.26 -9.42 -0.37
CA ILE A 272 -10.14 -8.86 0.40
C ILE A 272 -10.07 -7.34 0.16
N ASN A 273 -10.02 -6.91 -1.11
CA ASN A 273 -9.98 -5.49 -1.48
C ASN A 273 -10.64 -5.26 -2.86
N TYR A 274 -11.51 -4.24 -2.95
CA TYR A 274 -12.16 -3.90 -4.21
C TYR A 274 -11.17 -3.43 -5.30
N ASN A 275 -9.98 -2.96 -4.92
CA ASN A 275 -8.90 -2.62 -5.86
C ASN A 275 -8.46 -3.81 -6.72
N ALA A 276 -8.74 -5.05 -6.29
CA ALA A 276 -8.49 -6.24 -7.11
C ALA A 276 -9.22 -6.22 -8.46
N LEU A 277 -10.27 -5.39 -8.62
CA LEU A 277 -11.06 -5.28 -9.85
C LEU A 277 -10.20 -4.93 -11.08
N HIS A 278 -9.07 -4.22 -10.90
CA HIS A 278 -8.12 -3.92 -11.97
C HIS A 278 -7.49 -5.18 -12.61
N TYR A 279 -7.41 -6.28 -11.86
CA TYR A 279 -6.80 -7.55 -12.32
C TYR A 279 -7.82 -8.60 -12.75
N VAL A 280 -9.12 -8.28 -12.63
CA VAL A 280 -10.23 -9.17 -13.01
C VAL A 280 -10.49 -9.07 -14.50
N SER A 281 -10.58 -10.22 -15.17
CA SER A 281 -10.92 -10.29 -16.59
C SER A 281 -12.23 -9.56 -16.87
N LYS A 282 -12.26 -8.74 -17.93
CA LYS A 282 -13.41 -7.89 -18.30
C LYS A 282 -14.72 -8.68 -18.46
N GLU A 283 -14.65 -9.96 -18.79
CA GLU A 283 -15.79 -10.89 -18.91
C GLU A 283 -16.50 -11.21 -17.59
N PHE A 284 -15.80 -11.10 -16.45
CA PHE A 284 -16.38 -11.32 -15.12
C PHE A 284 -16.94 -10.05 -14.48
N ILE A 285 -16.67 -8.88 -15.07
CA ILE A 285 -17.18 -7.61 -14.55
C ILE A 285 -18.60 -7.39 -15.08
N THR A 286 -19.59 -7.65 -14.21
CA THR A 286 -21.02 -7.45 -14.50
C THR A 286 -21.61 -6.29 -13.68
N PRO A 287 -22.76 -5.74 -14.07
CA PRO A 287 -23.48 -4.75 -13.26
C PRO A 287 -23.76 -5.23 -11.84
N GLU A 288 -24.13 -6.50 -11.66
CA GLU A 288 -24.45 -7.08 -10.34
C GLU A 288 -23.21 -7.15 -9.45
N LEU A 289 -22.05 -7.49 -10.03
CA LEU A 289 -20.78 -7.47 -9.31
C LEU A 289 -20.45 -6.04 -8.86
N CYS A 290 -20.53 -5.07 -9.77
CA CYS A 290 -20.29 -3.66 -9.50
C CYS A 290 -21.19 -3.15 -8.36
N GLU A 291 -22.48 -3.47 -8.41
CA GLU A 291 -23.43 -3.14 -7.36
C GLU A 291 -23.04 -3.77 -6.01
N SER A 292 -22.66 -5.05 -6.00
CA SER A 292 -22.25 -5.75 -4.78
C SER A 292 -21.01 -5.12 -4.13
N LEU A 293 -20.03 -4.68 -4.92
CA LEU A 293 -18.80 -4.04 -4.43
C LEU A 293 -19.13 -2.73 -3.75
N VAL A 294 -19.98 -1.93 -4.38
CA VAL A 294 -20.38 -0.61 -3.89
C VAL A 294 -21.28 -0.71 -2.66
N LYS A 295 -22.15 -1.74 -2.57
CA LYS A 295 -22.90 -2.05 -1.35
C LYS A 295 -21.99 -2.40 -0.17
N LYS A 296 -20.86 -3.06 -0.43
CA LYS A 296 -19.89 -3.39 0.62
C LYS A 296 -19.05 -2.18 1.03
N ASN A 297 -18.64 -1.35 0.06
CA ASN A 297 -17.90 -0.13 0.30
C ASN A 297 -18.17 0.89 -0.82
N GLY A 298 -18.76 2.04 -0.47
CA GLY A 298 -19.08 3.07 -1.45
C GLY A 298 -17.88 3.57 -2.27
N ASN A 299 -16.65 3.46 -1.75
CA ASN A 299 -15.43 3.84 -2.48
C ASN A 299 -15.09 2.92 -3.65
N ALA A 300 -15.67 1.72 -3.72
CA ALA A 300 -15.44 0.80 -4.84
C ALA A 300 -15.88 1.37 -6.20
N ILE A 301 -16.74 2.39 -6.23
CA ILE A 301 -17.14 3.07 -7.46
C ILE A 301 -15.95 3.68 -8.23
N CYS A 302 -14.83 3.93 -7.56
CA CYS A 302 -13.64 4.51 -8.19
C CYS A 302 -12.88 3.55 -9.10
N VAL A 303 -13.08 2.25 -8.91
CA VAL A 303 -12.44 1.20 -9.74
C VAL A 303 -13.42 0.59 -10.74
N ILE A 304 -14.72 0.93 -10.63
CA ILE A 304 -15.75 0.43 -11.54
C ILE A 304 -15.56 1.05 -12.92
N PRO A 305 -15.54 0.25 -14.01
CA PRO A 305 -15.49 0.77 -15.36
C PRO A 305 -16.65 1.74 -15.65
N ASP A 306 -16.35 2.87 -16.30
CA ASP A 306 -17.30 3.96 -16.59
C ASP A 306 -18.64 3.50 -17.20
N LYS A 307 -18.60 2.46 -18.05
CA LYS A 307 -19.80 1.88 -18.67
C LYS A 307 -20.82 1.31 -17.67
N PHE A 308 -20.40 1.00 -16.45
CA PHE A 308 -21.24 0.50 -15.36
C PHE A 308 -21.55 1.57 -14.30
N VAL A 309 -20.96 2.77 -14.40
CA VAL A 309 -21.25 3.87 -13.48
C VAL A 309 -22.57 4.54 -13.88
N THR A 310 -23.66 4.12 -13.25
CA THR A 310 -25.01 4.68 -13.44
C THR A 310 -25.44 5.56 -12.25
N LYS A 311 -26.59 6.25 -12.40
CA LYS A 311 -27.19 7.01 -11.29
C LYS A 311 -27.49 6.10 -10.10
N GLU A 312 -28.00 4.91 -10.34
CA GLU A 312 -28.33 3.91 -9.31
C GLU A 312 -27.08 3.48 -8.55
N ILE A 313 -25.98 3.16 -9.24
CA ILE A 313 -24.70 2.83 -8.59
C ILE A 313 -24.17 4.00 -7.76
N CYS A 314 -24.29 5.24 -8.25
CA CYS A 314 -23.90 6.43 -7.48
C CYS A 314 -24.74 6.60 -6.21
N CYS A 315 -26.05 6.31 -6.28
CA CYS A 315 -26.94 6.35 -5.11
C CYS A 315 -26.51 5.30 -4.06
N ILE A 316 -26.23 4.07 -4.51
CA ILE A 316 -25.80 2.98 -3.63
C ILE A 316 -24.43 3.32 -3.01
N ALA A 317 -23.50 3.89 -3.79
CA ALA A 317 -22.19 4.32 -3.28
C ALA A 317 -22.32 5.35 -2.17
N THR A 318 -23.19 6.34 -2.41
CA THR A 318 -23.47 7.42 -1.45
C THR A 318 -24.03 6.89 -0.14
N GLN A 319 -24.99 5.95 -0.21
CA GLN A 319 -25.55 5.28 0.96
C GLN A 319 -24.50 4.50 1.76
N ASN A 320 -23.42 4.07 1.10
CA ASN A 320 -22.32 3.30 1.69
C ASN A 320 -21.04 4.14 1.89
N GLY A 321 -21.19 5.45 2.12
CA GLY A 321 -20.12 6.33 2.60
C GLY A 321 -19.26 7.00 1.51
N PHE A 322 -19.71 7.01 0.26
CA PHE A 322 -19.02 7.72 -0.82
C PHE A 322 -19.27 9.23 -0.83
N LEU A 323 -18.26 10.01 -1.23
CA LEU A 323 -18.30 11.48 -1.22
C LEU A 323 -18.87 12.07 -2.51
N LEU A 324 -19.67 13.15 -2.39
CA LEU A 324 -20.30 13.86 -3.51
C LEU A 324 -19.30 14.26 -4.61
N LYS A 325 -18.15 14.80 -4.23
CA LYS A 325 -17.13 15.33 -5.16
C LYS A 325 -16.58 14.31 -6.16
N ARG A 326 -16.74 13.01 -5.88
CA ARG A 326 -16.27 11.93 -6.75
C ARG A 326 -17.38 11.32 -7.60
N ILE A 327 -18.62 11.79 -7.45
CA ILE A 327 -19.74 11.42 -8.32
C ILE A 327 -19.64 12.26 -9.60
N PRO A 328 -19.73 11.66 -10.80
CA PRO A 328 -19.76 12.41 -12.05
C PRO A 328 -20.86 13.48 -12.05
N ILE A 329 -20.52 14.71 -12.42
CA ILE A 329 -21.45 15.86 -12.35
C ILE A 329 -22.78 15.63 -13.09
N ARG A 330 -22.75 14.80 -14.15
CA ARG A 330 -23.94 14.39 -14.91
C ARG A 330 -25.00 13.63 -14.08
N PHE A 331 -24.62 13.06 -12.95
CA PHE A 331 -25.53 12.34 -12.03
C PHE A 331 -25.91 13.15 -10.80
N TRP A 332 -25.44 14.40 -10.69
CA TRP A 332 -25.83 15.27 -9.60
C TRP A 332 -27.29 15.66 -9.72
N SER A 333 -27.99 15.54 -8.61
CA SER A 333 -29.34 16.03 -8.42
C SER A 333 -29.49 16.49 -6.98
N GLU A 334 -30.52 17.29 -6.72
CA GLU A 334 -30.87 17.67 -5.35
C GLU A 334 -31.04 16.44 -4.44
N GLU A 335 -31.71 15.40 -4.94
CA GLU A 335 -31.88 14.12 -4.24
C GLU A 335 -30.53 13.48 -3.87
N MET A 336 -29.58 13.45 -4.80
CA MET A 336 -28.24 12.87 -4.58
C MET A 336 -27.47 13.66 -3.53
N ILE A 337 -27.49 15.00 -3.60
CA ILE A 337 -26.80 15.87 -2.65
C ILE A 337 -27.35 15.66 -1.25
N LEU A 338 -28.69 15.62 -1.11
CA LEU A 338 -29.34 15.34 0.17
C LEU A 338 -29.02 13.94 0.69
N LEU A 339 -28.92 12.95 -0.20
CA LEU A 339 -28.52 11.60 0.16
C LEU A 339 -27.09 11.57 0.71
N VAL A 340 -26.15 12.31 0.10
CA VAL A 340 -24.77 12.43 0.61
C VAL A 340 -24.79 13.09 1.99
N PHE A 341 -25.47 14.21 2.13
CA PHE A 341 -25.50 14.95 3.39
C PHE A 341 -26.10 14.13 4.53
N LYS A 342 -27.12 13.31 4.26
CA LYS A 342 -27.76 12.43 5.26
C LYS A 342 -26.88 11.24 5.67
N ASN A 343 -26.00 10.76 4.79
CA ASN A 343 -25.14 9.60 5.04
C ASN A 343 -23.68 9.97 5.38
N GLY A 344 -23.35 11.27 5.36
CA GLY A 344 -22.01 11.76 5.65
C GLY A 344 -21.62 11.52 7.11
N LYS A 345 -20.35 11.17 7.34
CA LYS A 345 -19.76 11.10 8.70
C LYS A 345 -19.48 12.48 9.30
N TYR A 346 -19.35 13.49 8.45
CA TYR A 346 -19.00 14.86 8.81
C TYR A 346 -20.17 15.80 8.54
N GLU A 347 -20.15 16.99 9.15
CA GLU A 347 -21.15 18.01 8.89
C GLU A 347 -21.20 18.32 7.38
N PRO A 348 -22.41 18.34 6.78
CA PRO A 348 -22.60 18.74 5.39
C PRO A 348 -21.99 20.12 5.08
N ASP A 349 -21.10 20.22 4.08
CA ASP A 349 -20.54 21.50 3.61
C ASP A 349 -21.11 21.89 2.24
N LEU A 350 -21.73 23.06 2.14
CA LEU A 350 -22.25 23.60 0.89
C LEU A 350 -21.16 24.00 -0.11
N ASN A 351 -19.89 24.14 0.29
CA ASN A 351 -18.78 24.39 -0.66
C ASN A 351 -18.59 23.24 -1.65
N ASP A 352 -18.96 22.01 -1.26
CA ASP A 352 -18.88 20.84 -2.12
C ASP A 352 -19.99 20.81 -3.18
N VAL A 353 -20.93 21.76 -3.16
CA VAL A 353 -22.09 21.78 -4.06
C VAL A 353 -21.94 22.89 -5.10
N TYR A 354 -21.89 22.53 -6.38
CA TYR A 354 -21.94 23.51 -7.46
C TYR A 354 -23.18 24.39 -7.36
N SER A 355 -22.98 25.68 -7.59
CA SER A 355 -23.99 26.72 -7.35
C SER A 355 -25.31 26.46 -8.09
N GLN A 356 -25.30 25.80 -9.24
CA GLN A 356 -26.50 25.47 -10.02
C GLN A 356 -27.44 24.47 -9.32
N PHE A 357 -26.94 23.70 -8.35
CA PHE A 357 -27.75 22.73 -7.60
C PHE A 357 -28.25 23.27 -6.26
N ILE A 358 -27.85 24.48 -5.86
CA ILE A 358 -28.34 25.13 -4.65
C ILE A 358 -29.74 25.67 -4.90
N THR A 359 -30.75 24.96 -4.39
CA THR A 359 -32.16 25.38 -4.43
C THR A 359 -32.66 25.77 -3.04
N LYS A 360 -33.83 26.43 -2.98
CA LYS A 360 -34.49 26.71 -1.70
C LYS A 360 -34.84 25.41 -0.96
N ASN A 361 -35.28 24.38 -1.67
CA ASN A 361 -35.65 23.10 -1.06
C ASN A 361 -34.42 22.37 -0.49
N LEU A 362 -33.30 22.38 -1.22
CA LEU A 362 -32.03 21.85 -0.73
C LEU A 362 -31.62 22.51 0.58
N LEU A 363 -31.70 23.85 0.65
CA LEU A 363 -31.34 24.61 1.84
C LEU A 363 -32.26 24.30 3.04
N VAL A 364 -33.57 24.14 2.82
CA VAL A 364 -34.51 23.70 3.86
C VAL A 364 -34.09 22.34 4.42
N GLU A 365 -33.86 21.37 3.55
CA GLU A 365 -33.48 20.02 3.97
C GLU A 365 -32.08 19.97 4.61
N TYR A 366 -31.15 20.82 4.15
CA TYR A 366 -29.82 21.01 4.72
C TYR A 366 -29.87 21.46 6.20
N ILE A 367 -30.73 22.43 6.53
CA ILE A 367 -30.91 22.85 7.93
C ILE A 367 -31.60 21.75 8.74
N LYS A 368 -32.57 21.02 8.16
CA LYS A 368 -33.28 19.93 8.86
C LYS A 368 -32.35 18.80 9.31
N ILE A 369 -31.27 18.56 8.59
CA ILE A 369 -30.26 17.55 8.96
C ILE A 369 -29.14 18.13 9.84
N GLY A 370 -29.26 19.39 10.28
CA GLY A 370 -28.32 20.03 11.20
C GLY A 370 -27.15 20.75 10.53
N GLY A 371 -27.11 20.83 9.20
CA GLY A 371 -26.08 21.58 8.50
C GLY A 371 -26.18 23.08 8.80
N SER A 372 -25.04 23.71 9.02
CA SER A 372 -24.95 25.16 9.28
C SER A 372 -23.81 25.86 8.52
N LEU A 373 -22.78 25.11 8.15
CA LEU A 373 -21.60 25.60 7.45
C LEU A 373 -21.97 26.30 6.14
N ARG A 374 -21.53 27.56 6.02
CA ARG A 374 -21.67 28.40 4.82
C ARG A 374 -23.11 28.76 4.41
N PHE A 375 -24.14 28.35 5.15
CA PHE A 375 -25.53 28.65 4.83
C PHE A 375 -25.76 30.15 4.59
N ASP A 376 -25.32 30.99 5.52
CA ASP A 376 -25.49 32.46 5.45
C ASP A 376 -24.84 33.05 4.20
N LYS A 377 -23.58 32.68 3.95
CA LYS A 377 -22.82 33.15 2.79
C LYS A 377 -23.45 32.70 1.47
N VAL A 378 -24.00 31.48 1.42
CA VAL A 378 -24.68 30.95 0.23
C VAL A 378 -25.98 31.72 -0.02
N CYS A 379 -26.76 32.01 1.02
CA CYS A 379 -27.97 32.84 0.91
C CYS A 379 -27.66 34.25 0.37
N GLU A 380 -26.61 34.89 0.87
CA GLU A 380 -26.16 36.21 0.40
C GLU A 380 -25.76 36.19 -1.08
N ILE A 381 -24.88 35.27 -1.49
CA ILE A 381 -24.38 35.16 -2.87
C ILE A 381 -25.50 34.85 -3.86
N LYS A 382 -26.50 34.07 -3.43
CA LYS A 382 -27.63 33.65 -4.27
C LYS A 382 -28.84 34.58 -4.19
N GLU A 383 -28.78 35.63 -3.38
CA GLU A 383 -29.92 36.52 -3.11
C GLU A 383 -31.17 35.73 -2.65
N ILE A 384 -30.96 34.66 -1.88
CA ILE A 384 -32.03 33.85 -1.28
C ILE A 384 -32.34 34.41 0.11
N ASP A 385 -33.62 34.71 0.36
CA ASP A 385 -34.10 35.13 1.67
C ASP A 385 -33.87 34.01 2.72
N LYS A 386 -32.83 34.21 3.55
CA LYS A 386 -32.46 33.34 4.67
C LYS A 386 -33.64 33.13 5.63
N LEU A 387 -34.36 34.19 5.97
CA LEU A 387 -35.43 34.12 6.97
C LEU A 387 -36.58 33.28 6.44
N LEU A 388 -36.91 33.37 5.14
CA LEU A 388 -37.91 32.52 4.51
C LEU A 388 -37.55 31.02 4.59
N ILE A 389 -36.27 30.68 4.39
CA ILE A 389 -35.80 29.28 4.53
C ILE A 389 -35.98 28.80 5.97
N LEU A 390 -35.51 29.59 6.95
CA LEU A 390 -35.60 29.22 8.37
C LEU A 390 -37.05 29.09 8.83
N LYS A 391 -37.95 29.98 8.38
CA LYS A 391 -39.40 29.87 8.65
C LYS A 391 -39.99 28.58 8.06
N THR A 392 -39.65 28.23 6.83
CA THR A 392 -40.08 26.96 6.20
C THR A 392 -39.60 25.73 6.99
N VAL A 393 -38.39 25.78 7.57
CA VAL A 393 -37.87 24.72 8.44
C VAL A 393 -38.66 24.66 9.75
N ILE A 394 -38.97 25.82 10.36
CA ILE A 394 -39.84 25.90 11.54
C ILE A 394 -41.19 25.26 11.22
N ASP A 395 -41.84 25.63 10.12
CA ASP A 395 -43.14 25.09 9.71
C ASP A 395 -43.13 23.57 9.50
N SER A 396 -41.96 22.99 9.22
CA SER A 396 -41.80 21.55 8.99
C SER A 396 -41.85 20.70 10.26
N GLY A 397 -41.72 21.30 11.45
CA GLY A 397 -41.84 20.57 12.71
C GLY A 397 -40.97 21.10 13.85
N ILE A 398 -41.51 21.00 15.07
CA ILE A 398 -40.85 21.52 16.29
C ILE A 398 -39.51 20.82 16.58
N GLN A 399 -39.31 19.60 16.08
CA GLN A 399 -38.05 18.86 16.25
C GLN A 399 -36.85 19.55 15.58
N TYR A 400 -37.08 20.40 14.58
CA TYR A 400 -36.00 21.09 13.86
C TYR A 400 -35.55 22.40 14.54
N LEU A 401 -36.24 22.84 15.61
CA LEU A 401 -35.85 24.04 16.34
C LEU A 401 -34.44 23.94 16.91
N ASP A 402 -33.96 22.74 17.23
CA ASP A 402 -32.60 22.56 17.73
C ASP A 402 -31.55 23.01 16.73
N ASN A 403 -31.74 22.67 15.45
CA ASN A 403 -30.81 23.01 14.38
C ASN A 403 -30.78 24.53 14.14
N ILE A 404 -31.95 25.19 14.26
CA ILE A 404 -32.08 26.64 14.08
C ILE A 404 -31.54 27.38 15.30
N PHE A 405 -31.95 27.05 16.51
CA PHE A 405 -31.51 27.74 17.72
C PHE A 405 -30.05 27.45 18.06
N GLY A 406 -29.51 26.32 17.62
CA GLY A 406 -28.08 26.02 17.69
C GLY A 406 -27.24 27.03 16.90
N ASN A 407 -27.58 27.26 15.64
CA ASN A 407 -26.68 27.91 14.67
C ASN A 407 -27.19 29.25 14.10
N HIS A 408 -28.50 29.48 14.11
CA HIS A 408 -29.18 30.63 13.49
C HIS A 408 -30.16 31.32 14.46
N PHE A 409 -29.80 31.39 15.74
CA PHE A 409 -30.62 32.03 16.76
C PHE A 409 -30.77 33.54 16.52
N SER A 410 -32.00 34.01 16.33
CA SER A 410 -32.34 35.42 16.13
C SER A 410 -33.72 35.74 16.67
N LYS A 411 -34.00 37.03 16.92
CA LYS A 411 -35.32 37.49 17.38
C LYS A 411 -36.43 37.03 16.44
N GLU A 412 -36.23 37.18 15.14
CA GLU A 412 -37.20 36.85 14.11
C GLU A 412 -37.51 35.35 14.08
N THR A 413 -36.50 34.49 14.26
CA THR A 413 -36.72 33.03 14.33
C THR A 413 -37.45 32.60 15.61
N VAL A 414 -37.19 33.27 16.73
CA VAL A 414 -37.85 32.98 18.01
C VAL A 414 -39.31 33.41 17.99
N GLU A 415 -39.59 34.65 17.55
CA GLU A 415 -40.95 35.18 17.43
C GLU A 415 -41.82 34.29 16.53
N TYR A 416 -41.26 33.89 15.38
CA TYR A 416 -41.97 33.01 14.46
C TYR A 416 -42.20 31.63 15.06
N ALA A 417 -41.17 31.00 15.64
CA ALA A 417 -41.31 29.70 16.28
C ALA A 417 -42.32 29.71 17.44
N PHE A 418 -42.33 30.78 18.25
CA PHE A 418 -43.32 30.97 19.30
C PHE A 418 -44.74 31.08 18.73
N SER A 419 -44.92 31.83 17.64
CA SER A 419 -46.24 31.96 16.99
C SER A 419 -46.82 30.62 16.52
N VAL A 420 -45.95 29.67 16.15
CA VAL A 420 -46.33 28.34 15.66
C VAL A 420 -46.47 27.33 16.80
N TYR A 421 -45.62 27.39 17.83
CA TYR A 421 -45.42 26.29 18.79
C TYR A 421 -45.71 26.59 20.26
N LYS A 422 -46.08 27.82 20.64
CA LYS A 422 -46.32 28.21 22.04
C LYS A 422 -47.25 27.27 22.84
N ASP A 423 -48.24 26.67 22.18
CA ASP A 423 -49.24 25.81 22.82
C ASP A 423 -48.80 24.33 22.88
N GLN A 424 -47.65 23.98 22.30
CA GLN A 424 -47.08 22.63 22.37
C GLN A 424 -46.24 22.44 23.65
N LYS A 425 -46.40 21.30 24.31
CA LYS A 425 -45.70 21.01 25.58
C LYS A 425 -44.17 20.97 25.41
N GLU A 426 -43.71 20.59 24.24
CA GLU A 426 -42.31 20.46 23.86
C GLU A 426 -41.60 21.81 23.74
N TRP A 427 -42.33 22.91 23.48
CA TRP A 427 -41.75 24.26 23.35
C TRP A 427 -40.89 24.65 24.56
N ASN A 428 -41.41 24.42 25.76
CA ASN A 428 -40.73 24.74 27.02
C ASN A 428 -39.37 24.05 27.16
N LYS A 429 -39.17 22.88 26.52
CA LYS A 429 -37.88 22.19 26.53
C LYS A 429 -36.82 22.98 25.77
N TYR A 430 -37.17 23.55 24.62
CA TYR A 430 -36.25 24.36 23.81
C TYR A 430 -35.93 25.69 24.48
N VAL A 431 -36.94 26.34 25.05
CA VAL A 431 -36.77 27.57 25.84
C VAL A 431 -35.80 27.34 27.01
N GLN A 432 -35.96 26.26 27.76
CA GLN A 432 -35.04 25.91 28.84
C GLN A 432 -33.63 25.59 28.32
N LYS A 433 -33.51 24.82 27.24
CA LYS A 433 -32.22 24.44 26.64
C LYS A 433 -31.43 25.66 26.16
N TYR A 434 -32.12 26.64 25.57
CA TYR A 434 -31.48 27.82 24.95
C TYR A 434 -31.63 29.10 25.76
N ARG A 435 -32.11 29.06 27.01
CA ARG A 435 -32.39 30.23 27.87
C ARG A 435 -31.28 31.29 27.85
N GLN A 436 -30.01 30.86 27.91
CA GLN A 436 -28.86 31.77 27.90
C GLN A 436 -28.73 32.62 26.61
N LYS A 437 -29.35 32.19 25.50
CA LYS A 437 -29.41 32.96 24.24
C LYS A 437 -30.59 33.94 24.19
N PHE A 438 -31.63 33.76 25.02
CA PHE A 438 -32.81 34.64 25.07
C PHE A 438 -32.52 35.95 25.82
N GLU A 439 -31.83 35.87 26.96
CA GLU A 439 -31.59 37.02 27.84
C GLU A 439 -30.86 38.19 27.14
N PRO A 440 -29.77 37.96 26.36
CA PRO A 440 -29.05 39.05 25.69
C PRO A 440 -29.86 39.75 24.59
N LEU A 441 -30.87 39.08 24.03
CA LEU A 441 -31.73 39.61 22.96
C LEU A 441 -33.02 40.24 23.51
N GLY A 442 -33.19 40.29 24.84
CA GLY A 442 -34.39 40.85 25.48
C GLY A 442 -35.65 40.02 25.25
N LEU A 443 -35.51 38.73 24.93
CA LEU A 443 -36.62 37.83 24.56
C LEU A 443 -37.24 37.12 25.79
N ASN A 444 -37.14 37.74 26.97
CA ASN A 444 -37.56 37.15 28.24
C ASN A 444 -39.08 36.93 28.33
N GLU A 445 -39.87 37.61 27.49
CA GLU A 445 -41.32 37.41 27.40
C GLU A 445 -41.73 36.07 26.78
N TYR A 446 -40.79 35.37 26.13
CA TYR A 446 -41.00 34.07 25.50
C TYR A 446 -40.47 32.89 26.35
N LEU A 447 -39.98 33.17 27.58
CA LEU A 447 -39.42 32.21 28.53
C LEU A 447 -40.46 31.34 29.26
#